data_AF-A0AA95RT36-F1
#
_entry.id   AF-A0AA95RT36-F1
#
_cell.length_a   1.000
_cell.length_b   1.000
_cell.length_c   1.000
_cell.angle_alpha   90.00
_cell.angle_beta   90.00
_cell.angle_gamma   90.00
#
_symmetry.space_group_name_H-M   'P 1'
#
loop_
_entity.id
_entity.type
_entity.pdbx_description
1 polymer ?
#
loop_
_entity_poly.entity_id
_entity_poly.type
_entity_poly.pdbx_seq_one_letter_code
_entity_poly.pdbx_strand_id
1 'polypeptide(L)' 'MLKALRLLGILFSAATIILVIIFFRGEDQVIMSWTMLGMCGALIFNGGATYFKTKDKMAALSLIVGIVLLIFSLTQFPF' A
#
# COMPACT_ATOMS: atom_id res chain seq x y z
N MET A 1 1.24 -7.72 17.76
CA MET A 1 0.81 -7.75 16.34
C MET A 1 0.21 -6.44 15.86
N LEU A 2 -0.86 -5.91 16.48
CA LEU A 2 -1.54 -4.70 15.98
C LEU A 2 -0.62 -3.48 15.82
N LYS A 3 0.31 -3.27 16.78
CA LYS A 3 1.31 -2.19 16.74
C LYS A 3 2.26 -2.33 15.53
N ALA A 4 2.67 -3.56 15.20
CA ALA A 4 3.56 -3.83 14.08
C ALA A 4 2.87 -3.59 12.73
N LEU A 5 1.62 -4.04 12.56
CA LEU A 5 0.82 -3.72 11.38
C LEU A 5 0.69 -2.20 11.18
N ARG A 6 0.43 -1.47 12.25
CA ARG A 6 0.28 -0.01 12.19
C ARG A 6 1.59 0.67 11.81
N LEU A 7 2.72 0.20 12.35
CA LEU A 7 4.05 0.71 12.03
C LEU A 7 4.38 0.48 10.55
N LEU A 8 4.12 -0.73 10.04
CA LEU A 8 4.33 -1.07 8.63
C LEU A 8 3.45 -0.22 7.72
N GLY A 9 2.17 -0.02 8.06
CA GLY A 9 1.28 0.84 7.29
C GLY A 9 1.77 2.28 7.19
N ILE A 10 2.29 2.83 8.29
CA ILE A 10 2.89 4.18 8.30
C ILE A 10 4.16 4.22 7.45
N LEU A 11 5.04 3.22 7.55
CA LEU A 11 6.27 3.14 6.76
C LEU A 11 5.99 3.06 5.25
N PHE A 12 5.05 2.20 4.84
CA PHE A 12 4.63 2.09 3.44
C PHE A 12 4.02 3.40 2.94
N SER A 13 3.19 4.07 3.77
CA SER A 13 2.60 5.36 3.41
C SER A 13 3.68 6.44 3.22
N ALA A 14 4.64 6.51 4.15
CA ALA A 14 5.75 7.47 4.09
C ALA A 14 6.64 7.22 2.88
N ALA A 15 7.02 5.96 2.62
CA ALA A 15 7.81 5.57 1.46
C ALA A 15 7.12 5.95 0.14
N THR A 16 5.81 5.73 0.05
CA THR A 16 5.00 6.10 -1.12
C THR A 16 5.02 7.60 -1.35
N ILE A 17 4.79 8.40 -0.31
CA ILE A 17 4.80 9.87 -0.42
C ILE A 17 6.17 10.36 -0.87
N ILE A 18 7.25 9.82 -0.32
CA ILE A 18 8.62 10.17 -0.70
C ILE A 18 8.88 9.84 -2.17
N LEU A 19 8.50 8.63 -2.62
CA LEU A 19 8.64 8.22 -4.02
C LEU A 19 7.86 9.15 -4.96
N VAL A 20 6.61 9.47 -4.61
CA VAL A 20 5.78 10.40 -5.39
C VAL A 20 6.41 11.79 -5.46
N ILE A 21 6.94 12.33 -4.36
CA ILE A 21 7.55 13.67 -4.34
C ILE A 21 8.83 13.71 -5.18
N ILE A 22 9.70 12.71 -5.03
CA ILE A 22 10.99 12.68 -5.73
C ILE A 22 10.80 12.48 -7.24
N PHE A 23 9.82 11.67 -7.62
CA PHE A 23 9.68 11.20 -9.01
C PHE A 23 8.36 11.62 -9.68
N PHE A 24 7.70 12.66 -9.17
CA PHE A 24 6.41 13.17 -9.66
C PHE A 24 6.37 13.46 -11.18
N ARG A 25 7.53 13.65 -11.82
CA ARG A 25 7.70 13.92 -13.26
C ARG A 25 8.42 12.82 -14.04
N GLY A 26 8.89 11.76 -13.38
CA GLY A 26 9.58 10.67 -14.07
C GLY A 26 8.56 9.66 -14.58
N GLU A 27 8.47 9.48 -15.90
CA GLU A 27 7.70 8.37 -16.53
C GLU A 27 8.42 7.03 -16.41
N ASP A 28 9.28 6.88 -15.40
CA ASP A 28 10.04 5.64 -15.21
C ASP A 28 9.09 4.56 -14.68
N GLN A 29 8.82 3.58 -15.54
CA GLN A 29 7.89 2.49 -15.28
C GLN A 29 8.26 1.69 -14.03
N VAL A 30 9.55 1.60 -13.71
CA VAL A 30 10.03 0.96 -12.48
C VAL A 30 9.54 1.72 -11.26
N ILE A 31 9.66 3.05 -11.26
CA ILE A 31 9.28 3.91 -10.13
C ILE A 31 7.76 3.91 -9.92
N MET A 32 7.00 3.90 -11.02
CA MET A 32 5.55 3.75 -10.95
C MET A 32 5.15 2.42 -10.31
N SER A 33 5.86 1.33 -10.63
CA SER A 33 5.65 0.01 -10.03
C SER A 33 5.94 -0.02 -8.53
N TRP A 34 7.06 0.59 -8.10
CA TRP A 34 7.40 0.75 -6.68
C TRP A 34 6.40 1.61 -5.91
N THR A 35 5.90 2.67 -6.54
CA THR A 35 4.88 3.56 -5.96
C THR A 35 3.55 2.83 -5.78
N MET A 36 3.15 2.03 -6.77
CA MET A 36 1.95 1.21 -6.69
C MET A 36 2.05 0.13 -5.60
N LEU A 37 3.22 -0.51 -5.47
CA LEU A 37 3.52 -1.47 -4.40
C LEU A 37 3.48 -0.78 -3.02
N GLY A 38 4.02 0.43 -2.93
CA GLY A 38 3.92 1.33 -1.79
C GLY A 38 2.47 1.57 -1.34
N MET A 39 1.62 2.01 -2.26
CA MET A 39 0.20 2.25 -2.01
C MET A 39 -0.55 0.99 -1.60
N CYS A 40 -0.30 -0.14 -2.28
CA CYS A 40 -0.95 -1.42 -1.94
C CYS A 40 -0.55 -1.87 -0.53
N GLY A 41 0.73 -1.80 -0.18
CA GLY A 41 1.21 -2.08 1.17
C GLY A 41 0.55 -1.17 2.21
N ALA A 42 0.46 0.13 1.94
CA ALA A 42 -0.20 1.07 2.84
C ALA A 42 -1.68 0.70 3.08
N LEU A 43 -2.43 0.36 2.03
CA LEU A 43 -3.83 -0.08 2.12
C LEU A 43 -3.97 -1.38 2.93
N ILE A 44 -3.14 -2.38 2.65
CA ILE A 44 -3.20 -3.67 3.34
C ILE A 44 -2.89 -3.50 4.84
N PHE A 45 -1.80 -2.81 5.18
CA PHE A 45 -1.37 -2.70 6.57
C PHE A 45 -2.20 -1.71 7.38
N ASN A 46 -2.62 -0.57 6.80
CA ASN A 46 -3.52 0.37 7.51
C ASN A 46 -4.95 -0.16 7.59
N GLY A 47 -5.48 -0.73 6.50
CA GLY A 47 -6.79 -1.38 6.48
C GLY A 47 -6.84 -2.56 7.44
N GLY A 48 -5.81 -3.41 7.43
CA GLY A 48 -5.67 -4.53 8.38
C GLY A 48 -5.57 -4.07 9.82
N ALA A 49 -4.70 -3.10 10.14
CA ALA A 49 -4.57 -2.56 11.49
C ALA A 49 -5.90 -2.01 12.02
N THR A 50 -6.66 -1.32 11.16
CA THR A 50 -7.95 -0.74 11.51
C THR A 50 -9.00 -1.83 11.69
N TYR A 51 -9.09 -2.78 10.77
CA TYR A 51 -10.03 -3.90 10.85
C TYR A 51 -9.83 -4.74 12.12
N PHE A 52 -8.58 -5.08 12.47
CA PHE A 52 -8.31 -5.84 13.69
C PHE A 52 -8.62 -5.05 14.97
N LYS A 53 -8.65 -3.71 14.92
CA LYS A 53 -8.97 -2.86 16.07
C LYS A 53 -10.48 -2.63 16.23
N THR A 54 -11.17 -2.30 15.15
CA THR A 54 -12.55 -1.81 15.18
C THR A 54 -13.56 -2.80 14.58
N LYS A 55 -13.09 -3.86 13.90
CA LYS A 55 -13.91 -4.77 13.07
C LYS A 55 -14.78 -4.04 12.03
N ASP A 56 -14.32 -2.87 11.59
CA ASP A 56 -15.02 -2.07 10.60
C ASP A 56 -14.96 -2.73 9.22
N LYS A 57 -16.12 -2.94 8.60
CA LYS A 57 -16.26 -3.54 7.27
C LYS A 57 -15.58 -2.71 6.18
N MET A 58 -15.52 -1.38 6.34
CA MET A 58 -14.81 -0.50 5.39
C MET A 58 -13.30 -0.74 5.45
N ALA A 59 -12.75 -0.98 6.64
CA ALA A 59 -11.34 -1.31 6.81
C ALA A 59 -11.01 -2.71 6.25
N ALA A 60 -11.93 -3.68 6.38
CA ALA A 60 -11.80 -4.97 5.71
C ALA A 60 -11.76 -4.83 4.19
N LEU A 61 -12.62 -3.97 3.64
CA LEU A 61 -12.70 -3.71 2.21
C LEU A 61 -11.41 -3.05 1.69
N SER A 62 -10.86 -2.08 2.42
CA SER A 62 -9.54 -1.48 2.13
C SER A 62 -8.42 -2.52 2.08
N LEU A 63 -8.40 -3.48 3.02
CA LEU A 63 -7.43 -4.57 3.01
C LEU A 63 -7.62 -5.49 1.79
N ILE A 64 -8.85 -5.90 1.48
CA ILE A 64 -9.14 -6.77 0.33
C ILE A 64 -8.76 -6.08 -0.98
N VAL A 65 -9.14 -4.82 -1.16
CA VAL A 65 -8.79 -4.04 -2.35
C VAL A 65 -7.28 -3.89 -2.48
N GLY A 66 -6.57 -3.63 -1.37
CA GLY A 66 -5.10 -3.57 -1.37
C GLY A 66 -4.46 -4.88 -1.84
N ILE A 67 -4.99 -6.04 -1.41
CA ILE A 67 -4.49 -7.35 -1.85
C ILE A 67 -4.77 -7.57 -3.34
N VAL A 68 -5.98 -7.27 -3.81
CA VAL A 68 -6.35 -7.44 -5.23
C VAL A 68 -5.49 -6.56 -6.13
N LEU A 69 -5.29 -5.29 -5.75
CA LEU A 69 -4.42 -4.37 -6.50
C LEU A 69 -2.96 -4.82 -6.46
N LEU A 70 -2.48 -5.38 -5.35
CA LEU A 70 -1.13 -5.92 -5.26
C LEU A 70 -0.94 -7.08 -6.25
N ILE A 71 -1.89 -8.04 -6.28
CA ILE A 71 -1.83 -9.17 -7.22
C ILE A 71 -1.86 -8.66 -8.66
N PHE A 72 -2.77 -7.73 -8.97
CA PHE A 72 -2.86 -7.15 -10.30
C PHE A 72 -1.56 -6.44 -10.70
N SER A 73 -1.01 -5.61 -9.80
CA SER A 73 0.26 -4.93 -9.99
C SER A 73 1.39 -5.93 -10.26
N LEU A 74 1.46 -7.02 -9.48
CA LEU A 74 2.45 -8.08 -9.65
C LEU A 74 2.38 -8.80 -11.00
N THR A 75 1.20 -8.83 -11.64
CA THR A 75 0.99 -9.49 -12.94
C THR A 75 1.14 -8.57 -14.14
N GLN A 76 0.96 -7.26 -13.97
CA GLN A 76 0.93 -6.29 -15.07
C GLN A 76 2.22 -5.48 -15.20
N PHE A 77 2.96 -5.30 -14.10
CA PHE A 77 4.17 -4.50 -14.11
C PHE A 77 5.42 -5.40 -14.09
N PRO A 78 6.42 -5.14 -14.96
CA PRO A 78 7.75 -5.70 -14.80
C PRO A 78 8.45 -4.94 -13.66
N PHE A 79 8.76 -5.65 -12.57
CA PHE A 79 9.48 -5.11 -11.42
C PHE A 79 11.00 -5.20 -11.62
#